data_AF-A0A7S1S9N7-F1
#
_entry.id   AF-A0A7S1S9N7-F1
#
_cell.length_a   1.000
_cell.length_b   1.000
_cell.length_c   1.000
_cell.angle_alpha   90.00
_cell.angle_beta   90.00
_cell.angle_gamma   90.00
#
_symmetry.space_group_name_H-M   'P 1'
#
loop_
_entity.id
_entity.type
_entity.pdbx_description
1 polymer ?
#
loop_
_entity_poly.entity_id
_entity_poly.type
_entity_poly.pdbx_seq_one_letter_code
_entity_poly.pdbx_strand_id
1 'polypeptide(L)'
;RTFEFADAVALACDGKTIRQEQKEAPRSGLARLASCLARSTAEGVASRQEIVSAVPVAVLGVRPEHRVLDLCAAPGSKASQILELLQGAGGGEHDAEREEGG
;
A
#
# COMPACT_ATOMS: atom_id res chain seq x y z
N ARG A 1 -12.23 -9.87 -0.16
CA ARG A 1 -11.49 -10.87 -0.97
C ARG A 1 -10.02 -10.52 -0.89
N THR A 2 -9.16 -11.48 -0.56
CA THR A 2 -7.69 -11.34 -0.58
C THR A 2 -7.14 -11.86 -1.91
N PHE A 3 -5.95 -11.40 -2.30
CA PHE A 3 -5.25 -11.86 -3.50
C PHE A 3 -3.93 -12.50 -3.06
N GLU A 4 -3.62 -13.72 -3.49
CA GLU A 4 -2.40 -14.42 -3.01
C GLU A 4 -1.11 -13.84 -3.60
N PHE A 5 -1.21 -13.15 -4.73
CA PHE A 5 -0.06 -12.59 -5.45
C PHE A 5 0.27 -11.15 -5.05
N ALA A 6 -0.51 -10.55 -4.14
CA ALA A 6 -0.32 -9.18 -3.69
C ALA A 6 -0.84 -9.03 -2.26
N ASP A 7 -0.13 -8.29 -1.41
CA ASP A 7 -0.60 -7.89 -0.08
C ASP A 7 -1.74 -6.85 -0.20
N ALA A 8 -2.88 -7.29 -0.74
CA ALA A 8 -3.98 -6.45 -1.16
C ALA A 8 -5.33 -7.02 -0.68
N VAL A 9 -6.19 -6.12 -0.20
CA VAL A 9 -7.54 -6.42 0.25
C VAL A 9 -8.55 -5.60 -0.55
N ALA A 10 -9.54 -6.26 -1.14
CA ALA A 10 -10.67 -5.58 -1.76
C ALA A 10 -11.77 -5.31 -0.72
N LEU A 11 -12.12 -4.04 -0.55
CA LEU A 11 -13.33 -3.62 0.16
C LEU A 11 -14.55 -4.05 -0.67
N ALA A 12 -15.48 -4.79 -0.06
CA ALA A 12 -16.71 -5.24 -0.72
C ALA A 12 -17.79 -4.14 -0.82
N CYS A 13 -17.39 -2.88 -0.75
CA CYS A 13 -18.25 -1.71 -0.82
C CYS A 13 -17.62 -0.65 -1.71
N ASP A 14 -18.46 0.11 -2.41
CA ASP A 14 -17.99 1.19 -3.28
C ASP A 14 -17.87 2.53 -2.52
N GLY A 15 -17.29 3.51 -3.20
CA GLY A 15 -17.08 4.84 -2.62
C GLY A 15 -18.38 5.59 -2.30
N LYS A 16 -19.50 5.28 -2.97
CA LYS A 16 -20.81 5.89 -2.69
C LYS A 16 -21.38 5.30 -1.40
N THR A 17 -21.33 3.98 -1.24
CA THR A 17 -21.73 3.29 0.00
C THR A 17 -20.96 3.82 1.20
N ILE A 18 -19.64 3.97 1.07
CA ILE A 18 -18.80 4.52 2.16
C ILE A 18 -19.24 5.95 2.54
N ARG A 19 -19.44 6.82 1.55
CA ARG A 19 -19.86 8.22 1.80
C ARG A 19 -21.24 8.31 2.42
N GLN A 20 -22.17 7.46 1.98
CA GLN A 20 -23.51 7.39 2.55
C GLN A 20 -23.46 6.93 4.01
N GLU A 21 -22.73 5.86 4.29
CA GLU A 21 -22.55 5.33 5.64
C GLU A 21 -21.92 6.36 6.59
N GLN A 22 -20.90 7.10 6.12
CA GLN A 22 -20.28 8.18 6.89
C GLN A 22 -21.25 9.29 7.26
N LYS A 23 -22.28 9.53 6.43
CA LYS A 23 -23.32 10.54 6.68
C LYS A 23 -24.43 10.03 7.59
N GLU A 24 -24.91 8.81 7.36
CA GLU A 24 -26.07 8.24 8.03
C GLU A 24 -25.71 7.60 9.39
N ALA A 25 -24.54 6.97 9.50
CA ALA A 25 -24.10 6.24 10.68
C ALA A 25 -22.59 6.45 10.95
N PRO A 26 -22.16 7.67 11.35
CA PRO A 26 -20.74 8.02 11.50
C PRO A 26 -19.97 7.21 12.55
N ARG A 27 -20.67 6.52 13.46
CA ARG A 27 -20.07 5.63 14.47
C ARG A 27 -20.02 4.16 14.05
N SER A 28 -20.51 3.83 12.86
CA SER A 28 -20.48 2.45 12.36
C SER A 28 -19.05 1.96 12.14
N GLY A 29 -18.88 0.64 12.15
CA GLY A 29 -17.58 0.02 11.89
C GLY A 29 -17.02 0.41 10.52
N LEU A 30 -17.88 0.51 9.50
CA LEU A 30 -17.48 0.87 8.14
C LEU A 30 -17.07 2.34 8.02
N ALA A 31 -17.78 3.27 8.65
CA ALA A 31 -17.39 4.68 8.68
C ALA A 31 -16.03 4.89 9.38
N ARG A 32 -15.80 4.18 10.49
CA ARG A 32 -14.51 4.20 11.20
C ARG A 32 -13.38 3.60 10.38
N LEU A 33 -13.62 2.44 9.74
CA LEU A 33 -12.64 1.80 8.86
C LEU A 33 -12.25 2.72 7.71
N ALA A 34 -13.22 3.37 7.06
CA ALA A 34 -12.94 4.31 5.98
C ALA A 34 -12.06 5.49 6.43
N SER A 35 -12.32 6.05 7.61
CA SER A 35 -11.48 7.11 8.18
C SER A 35 -10.07 6.62 8.53
N CYS A 36 -9.94 5.41 9.09
CA CYS A 36 -8.64 4.79 9.35
C CYS A 36 -7.86 4.59 8.05
N LEU A 37 -8.48 4.04 7.00
CA LEU A 37 -7.85 3.81 5.71
C LEU A 37 -7.41 5.13 5.04
N ALA A 38 -8.23 6.18 5.12
CA ALA A 38 -7.87 7.50 4.61
C ALA A 38 -6.61 8.05 5.31
N ARG A 39 -6.53 7.90 6.64
CA ARG A 39 -5.36 8.29 7.42
C ARG A 39 -4.13 7.43 7.07
N SER A 40 -4.28 6.11 7.02
CA SER A 40 -3.18 5.20 6.66
C SER A 40 -2.64 5.46 5.25
N THR A 41 -3.49 5.90 4.31
CA THR A 41 -3.02 6.34 3.00
C THR A 41 -2.26 7.66 3.05
N ALA A 42 -2.70 8.62 3.85
CA ALA A 42 -1.99 9.88 4.04
C ALA A 42 -0.61 9.69 4.72
N GLU A 43 -0.52 8.71 5.63
CA GLU A 43 0.71 8.34 6.33
C GLU A 43 1.63 7.42 5.50
N GLY A 44 1.20 6.97 4.30
CA GLY A 44 1.98 6.07 3.44
C GLY A 44 1.97 4.60 3.87
N VAL A 45 1.23 4.24 4.92
CA VAL A 45 1.11 2.87 5.44
C VAL A 45 0.30 1.97 4.49
N ALA A 46 -0.61 2.56 3.71
CA ALA A 46 -1.43 1.83 2.75
C ALA A 46 -1.57 2.62 1.45
N SER A 47 -1.73 1.93 0.32
CA SER A 47 -2.01 2.58 -0.97
C SER A 47 -3.29 2.03 -1.59
N ARG A 48 -3.94 2.85 -2.42
CA ARG A 48 -5.08 2.42 -3.24
C ARG A 48 -4.59 2.18 -4.65
N GLN A 49 -4.78 0.97 -5.14
CA GLN A 49 -4.37 0.59 -6.48
C GLN A 49 -5.43 -0.26 -7.15
N GLU A 50 -5.55 -0.13 -8.47
CA GLU A 50 -6.27 -1.12 -9.25
C GLU A 50 -5.51 -2.43 -9.22
N ILE A 51 -6.19 -3.52 -8.85
CA ILE A 51 -5.56 -4.82 -8.70
C ILE A 51 -4.88 -5.30 -9.99
N VAL A 52 -5.45 -4.96 -11.16
CA VAL A 52 -4.88 -5.32 -12.47
C VAL A 52 -3.55 -4.61 -12.74
N SER A 53 -3.29 -3.48 -12.07
CA SER A 53 -2.03 -2.74 -12.18
C SER A 53 -0.89 -3.38 -11.38
N ALA A 54 -1.19 -4.28 -10.44
CA ALA A 54 -0.21 -5.04 -9.66
C ALA A 54 0.25 -6.34 -10.36
N VAL A 55 -0.53 -6.83 -11.33
CA VAL A 55 -0.21 -8.06 -12.08
C VAL A 55 1.18 -8.01 -12.74
N PRO A 56 1.61 -6.92 -13.41
CA PRO A 56 2.93 -6.86 -14.04
C PRO A 56 4.09 -7.08 -13.06
N VAL A 57 4.01 -6.55 -11.84
CA VAL A 57 5.05 -6.70 -10.83
C VAL A 57 5.00 -8.10 -10.22
N ALA A 58 3.81 -8.63 -9.97
CA ALA A 58 3.62 -9.98 -9.46
C ALA A 58 4.21 -11.07 -10.38
N VAL A 59 4.09 -10.91 -11.70
CA VAL A 59 4.65 -11.87 -12.67
C VAL A 59 6.12 -11.63 -13.00
N LEU A 60 6.69 -10.46 -12.64
CA LEU A 60 8.10 -10.13 -12.90
C LEU A 60 9.06 -10.95 -12.02
N GLY A 61 8.59 -11.47 -10.88
CA GLY A 61 9.38 -12.35 -10.00
C GLY A 61 10.60 -11.64 -9.40
N VAL A 62 10.42 -10.38 -8.98
CA VAL A 62 11.48 -9.57 -8.35
C VAL A 62 11.91 -10.21 -7.02
N ARG A 63 13.21 -10.29 -6.78
CA ARG A 63 13.83 -10.79 -5.56
C ARG A 63 14.82 -9.75 -5.01
N PRO A 64 15.09 -9.70 -3.70
CA PRO A 64 15.96 -8.69 -3.07
C PRO A 64 17.33 -8.49 -3.76
N GLU A 65 17.91 -9.57 -4.30
CA GLU A 65 19.19 -9.56 -5.00
C GLU A 65 19.13 -9.04 -6.46
N HIS A 66 17.95 -8.79 -7.01
CA HIS A 66 17.79 -8.32 -8.38
C HIS A 66 18.10 -6.81 -8.52
N ARG A 67 18.57 -6.44 -9.72
CA ARG A 67 18.60 -5.04 -10.17
C ARG A 67 17.49 -4.83 -11.17
N VAL A 68 16.56 -3.92 -10.89
CA VAL A 68 15.38 -3.66 -11.71
C VAL A 68 15.47 -2.29 -12.36
N LEU A 69 15.19 -2.21 -13.66
CA LEU A 69 15.10 -0.96 -14.42
C LEU A 69 13.64 -0.69 -14.76
N ASP A 70 13.09 0.41 -14.22
CA ASP A 70 11.79 0.93 -14.62
C ASP A 70 11.98 2.05 -15.67
N LEU A 71 11.68 1.73 -16.93
CA LEU A 71 11.83 2.66 -18.06
C LEU A 71 10.81 3.81 -18.02
N CYS A 72 9.69 3.66 -17.29
CA CYS A 72 8.60 4.63 -17.23
C CYS A 72 8.08 4.73 -15.79
N ALA A 73 8.88 5.35 -14.94
CA ALA A 73 8.63 5.42 -13.50
C ALA A 73 7.46 6.34 -13.10
N ALA A 74 6.79 7.07 -14.00
CA ALA A 74 5.63 7.91 -13.66
C ALA A 74 4.32 7.13 -13.89
N PRO A 75 3.35 7.14 -12.94
CA PRO A 75 3.25 7.90 -11.69
C PRO A 75 3.88 7.23 -10.44
N GLY A 76 4.70 6.18 -10.59
CA GLY A 76 5.54 5.62 -9.52
C GLY A 76 4.98 4.39 -8.82
N SER A 77 3.71 4.06 -8.99
CA SER A 77 3.06 2.99 -8.21
C SER A 77 3.68 1.59 -8.41
N LYS A 78 4.20 1.30 -9.60
CA LYS A 78 4.90 0.03 -9.89
C LYS A 78 6.34 0.05 -9.35
N ALA A 79 7.02 1.18 -9.46
CA ALA A 79 8.34 1.39 -8.88
C ALA A 79 8.30 1.19 -7.35
N SER A 80 7.28 1.71 -6.65
CA SER A 80 7.10 1.48 -5.21
C SER A 80 6.93 0.01 -4.86
N GLN A 81 6.08 -0.74 -5.58
CA GLN A 81 5.93 -2.19 -5.35
C GLN A 81 7.24 -2.94 -5.59
N ILE A 82 8.00 -2.58 -6.63
CA ILE A 82 9.30 -3.18 -6.93
C ILE A 82 10.27 -2.91 -5.79
N LEU A 83 10.30 -1.68 -5.25
CA LEU A 83 11.15 -1.32 -4.12
C LEU A 83 10.78 -2.11 -2.86
N GLU A 84 9.49 -2.26 -2.57
CA GLU A 84 9.01 -3.09 -1.44
C GLU A 84 9.50 -4.55 -1.55
N LEU A 85 9.46 -5.13 -2.76
CA LEU A 85 9.98 -6.48 -3.02
C LEU A 85 11.52 -6.56 -2.92
N LEU A 86 12.23 -5.50 -3.33
CA LEU A 86 13.68 -5.43 -3.24
C LEU A 86 14.19 -5.24 -1.81
N GLN A 87 13.45 -4.52 -0.97
CA GLN A 87 13.76 -4.34 0.45
C GLN A 87 13.57 -5.63 1.28
N GLY A 88 12.87 -6.63 0.73
CA GLY A 88 12.47 -7.82 1.44
C GLY A 88 11.28 -7.55 2.38
N ALA A 89 10.54 -8.59 2.76
CA ALA A 89 9.30 -8.51 3.54
C ALA A 89 9.47 -8.02 5.01
N GLY A 90 10.49 -7.22 5.31
CA GLY A 90 10.81 -6.68 6.64
C GLY A 90 11.08 -5.18 6.61
N GLY A 91 10.05 -4.37 6.31
CA GLY A 91 10.12 -2.92 6.48
C GLY A 91 9.93 -2.53 7.94
N GLY A 92 11.02 -2.29 8.67
CA GLY A 92 10.93 -1.88 10.07
C GLY A 92 12.24 -1.68 10.81
N GLU A 93 13.27 -1.09 10.21
CA GLU A 93 14.37 -0.47 10.98
C GLU A 93 14.40 1.02 10.65
N HIS A 94 13.80 1.82 11.55
CA HIS A 94 14.12 3.23 11.64
C HIS A 94 15.57 3.33 12.10
N ASP A 95 16.45 3.80 11.22
CA ASP A 95 17.77 4.30 11.61
C ASP A 95 17.59 5.52 12.53
N ALA A 96 17.57 5.26 13.83
CA ALA A 96 17.70 6.24 14.89
C ALA A 96 19.12 6.15 15.48
N GLU A 97 20.13 6.41 14.67
CA GLU A 97 21.47 6.76 15.18
C GLU A 97 21.59 8.29 15.16
N ARG A 98 21.12 8.91 16.25
CA ARG A 98 21.59 10.24 16.64
C ARG A 98 23.01 10.07 17.17
N GLU A 99 23.94 10.77 16.54
CA GLU A 99 25.25 11.10 17.12
C GLU A 99 25.05 11.75 18.50
N GLU A 100 25.42 11.03 19.56
CA GLU A 100 25.99 11.63 20.77
C GLU A 100 27.33 10.93 21.03
N GLY A 101 28.41 11.63 20.75
CA GLY A 101 29.77 11.27 21.11
C GLY A 101 30.55 12.55 21.36
N GLY A 102 30.89 12.79 22.63
CA GLY A 102 31.67 13.94 23.11
C GLY A 102 33.16 13.86 22.80
#